data_AF-A0AAU8IR89-F1
#
_entry.id   AF-A0AAU8IR89-F1
#
_cell.length_a   1.000
_cell.length_b   1.000
_cell.length_c   1.000
_cell.angle_alpha   90.00
_cell.angle_beta   90.00
_cell.angle_gamma   90.00
#
_symmetry.space_group_name_H-M   'P 1'
#
loop_
_entity.id
_entity.type
_entity.pdbx_description
1 polymer ?
#
loop_
_entity_poly.entity_id
_entity_poly.type
_entity_poly.pdbx_seq_one_letter_code
_entity_poly.pdbx_strand_id
1 'polypeptide(L)'
;MTGRLNTAQPYVLGLFRIVVGLLFACHGAAALFGVLGGSEGGGTVPAGTWPGWYAAVIQLVGGGLVLLGLGTRVAAFVASGSMAYAYFDVHQPSALWPLQNGGEASALFCWTMLLLVFTGSGALGLDRLFSRRDARPAETSAQRETVAA
;
A
#
# COMPACT_ATOMS: atom_id res chain seq x y z
N MET A 1 -12.30 -28.11 -3.12
CA MET A 1 -12.41 -26.66 -3.41
C MET A 1 -11.29 -25.85 -2.76
N THR A 2 -10.90 -26.14 -1.53
CA THR A 2 -9.78 -25.49 -0.79
C THR A 2 -8.42 -25.51 -1.49
N GLY A 3 -8.05 -26.60 -2.17
CA GLY A 3 -6.74 -26.69 -2.85
C GLY A 3 -6.50 -25.63 -3.93
N ARG A 4 -7.49 -25.36 -4.79
CA ARG A 4 -7.39 -24.33 -5.84
C ARG A 4 -7.35 -22.91 -5.27
N LEU A 5 -8.08 -22.66 -4.18
CA LEU A 5 -8.10 -21.35 -3.50
C LEU A 5 -6.74 -21.03 -2.88
N ASN A 6 -6.09 -22.01 -2.25
CA ASN A 6 -4.75 -21.84 -1.67
C ASN A 6 -3.70 -21.53 -2.75
N THR A 7 -3.75 -22.19 -3.90
CA THR A 7 -2.83 -21.89 -5.03
C THR A 7 -3.05 -20.48 -5.59
N ALA A 8 -4.29 -19.97 -5.59
CA ALA A 8 -4.62 -18.64 -6.11
C ALA A 8 -4.33 -17.51 -5.12
N GLN A 9 -4.21 -17.81 -3.82
CA GLN A 9 -3.99 -16.84 -2.74
C GLN A 9 -2.94 -15.75 -3.03
N PRO A 10 -1.71 -16.05 -3.50
CA PRO A 10 -0.71 -15.00 -3.73
C PRO A 10 -1.08 -14.04 -4.86
N TYR A 11 -1.91 -14.46 -5.83
CA TYR A 11 -2.43 -13.59 -6.90
C TYR A 11 -3.56 -12.70 -6.40
N VAL A 12 -4.48 -13.27 -5.62
CA VAL A 12 -5.58 -12.52 -5.01
C VAL A 12 -5.05 -11.48 -4.03
N LEU A 13 -4.03 -11.81 -3.24
CA LEU A 13 -3.34 -10.82 -2.38
C LEU A 13 -2.69 -9.71 -3.20
N GLY A 14 -2.10 -10.03 -4.36
CA GLY A 14 -1.56 -9.02 -5.28
C GLY A 14 -2.65 -8.09 -5.82
N LEU A 15 -3.80 -8.63 -6.22
CA LEU A 15 -4.93 -7.83 -6.71
C LEU A 15 -5.51 -6.96 -5.59
N PHE A 16 -5.69 -7.51 -4.39
CA PHE A 16 -6.12 -6.79 -3.21
C PHE A 16 -5.19 -5.60 -2.92
N ARG A 17 -3.88 -5.84 -2.90
CA ARG A 17 -2.85 -4.80 -2.73
C ARG A 17 -2.98 -3.69 -3.78
N ILE A 18 -3.18 -4.03 -5.05
CA ILE A 18 -3.34 -3.06 -6.14
C ILE A 18 -4.57 -2.18 -5.91
N VAL A 19 -5.73 -2.78 -5.61
CA VAL A 19 -6.98 -2.05 -5.39
C VAL A 19 -6.87 -1.15 -4.17
N VAL A 20 -6.38 -1.67 -3.05
CA VAL A 20 -6.18 -0.90 -1.82
C VAL A 20 -5.22 0.27 -2.03
N GLY A 21 -4.06 0.01 -2.64
CA GLY A 21 -3.07 1.04 -2.91
C GLY A 21 -3.62 2.13 -3.85
N LEU A 22 -4.41 1.74 -4.86
CA LEU A 22 -5.09 2.67 -5.77
C LEU A 22 -6.08 3.56 -5.03
N LEU A 23 -6.98 2.98 -4.25
CA LEU A 23 -7.99 3.76 -3.52
C LEU A 23 -7.33 4.73 -2.54
N PHE A 24 -6.29 4.28 -1.82
CA PHE A 24 -5.53 5.13 -0.93
C PHE A 24 -4.84 6.28 -1.68
N ALA A 25 -4.21 5.99 -2.82
CA ALA A 25 -3.59 7.02 -3.66
C ALA A 25 -4.60 8.01 -4.23
N CYS A 26 -5.81 7.56 -4.58
CA CYS A 26 -6.90 8.41 -5.05
C CYS A 26 -7.31 9.43 -3.99
N HIS A 27 -7.41 9.05 -2.71
CA HIS A 27 -7.70 10.01 -1.64
C HIS A 27 -6.60 11.08 -1.52
N GLY A 28 -5.33 10.68 -1.61
CA GLY A 28 -4.21 11.62 -1.64
C GLY A 28 -4.25 12.55 -2.84
N ALA A 29 -4.54 12.02 -4.03
CA ALA A 29 -4.67 12.81 -5.26
C ALA A 29 -5.83 13.80 -5.18
N ALA A 30 -6.98 13.36 -4.65
CA ALA A 30 -8.15 14.21 -4.48
C ALA A 30 -7.84 15.39 -3.54
N ALA A 31 -7.20 15.11 -2.40
CA ALA A 31 -6.83 16.13 -1.44
C ALA A 31 -5.72 17.07 -1.92
N LEU A 32 -4.72 16.58 -2.66
CA LEU A 32 -3.58 17.41 -3.10
C LEU A 32 -3.85 18.19 -4.38
N PHE A 33 -4.66 17.65 -5.29
CA PHE A 33 -4.83 18.21 -6.64
C PHE A 33 -6.28 18.58 -6.98
N GLY A 34 -7.24 18.31 -6.10
CA GLY A 34 -8.65 18.66 -6.34
C GLY A 34 -9.31 17.81 -7.43
N VAL A 35 -8.68 16.69 -7.80
CA VAL A 35 -9.20 15.73 -8.79
C VAL A 35 -10.15 14.73 -8.14
N LEU A 36 -10.85 13.92 -8.94
CA LEU A 36 -11.72 12.83 -8.44
C LEU A 36 -12.82 13.29 -7.46
N GLY A 37 -13.22 14.56 -7.50
CA GLY A 37 -14.20 15.17 -6.58
C GLY A 37 -13.59 16.07 -5.49
N GLY A 38 -12.27 16.08 -5.32
CA GLY A 38 -11.56 16.92 -4.36
C GLY A 38 -11.65 16.45 -2.91
N SER A 39 -11.09 17.23 -1.97
CA SER A 39 -11.26 17.00 -0.53
C SER A 39 -12.70 17.25 -0.07
N GLU A 40 -13.04 16.95 1.19
CA GLU A 40 -14.35 17.32 1.75
C GLU A 40 -14.67 18.80 1.51
N GLY A 41 -15.82 19.08 0.87
CA GLY A 41 -16.21 20.43 0.44
C GLY A 41 -15.73 20.84 -0.96
N GLY A 42 -14.98 19.97 -1.65
CA GLY A 42 -14.38 20.23 -2.96
C GLY A 42 -13.04 20.95 -2.87
N GLY A 43 -12.24 20.87 -3.94
CA GLY A 43 -10.94 21.55 -4.02
C GLY A 43 -9.77 20.79 -3.37
N THR A 44 -8.74 21.54 -2.98
CA THR A 44 -7.46 21.03 -2.45
C THR A 44 -7.26 21.40 -0.99
N VAL A 45 -6.55 20.55 -0.25
CA VAL A 45 -6.00 20.88 1.06
C VAL A 45 -4.77 21.79 0.88
N PRO A 46 -4.73 22.99 1.51
CA PRO A 46 -3.59 23.89 1.40
C PRO A 46 -2.28 23.25 1.88
N ALA A 47 -1.19 23.57 1.20
CA ALA A 47 0.12 23.01 1.49
C ALA A 47 0.57 23.28 2.94
N GLY A 48 1.09 22.25 3.61
CA GLY A 48 1.57 22.34 5.00
C GLY A 48 0.49 22.30 6.08
N THR A 49 -0.80 22.17 5.72
CA THR A 49 -1.88 22.10 6.71
C THR A 49 -1.81 20.82 7.53
N TRP A 50 -1.68 20.95 8.85
CA TRP A 50 -1.73 19.81 9.77
C TRP A 50 -3.18 19.44 10.14
N PRO A 51 -3.54 18.14 10.20
CA PRO A 51 -2.78 16.98 9.72
C PRO A 51 -3.01 16.69 8.22
N GLY A 52 -4.02 17.34 7.62
CA GLY A 52 -4.63 16.92 6.34
C GLY A 52 -3.66 16.86 5.15
N TRP A 53 -2.76 17.84 4.99
CA TRP A 53 -1.86 17.86 3.84
C TRP A 53 -0.82 16.73 3.92
N TYR A 54 -0.26 16.49 5.11
CA TYR A 54 0.70 15.40 5.32
C TYR A 54 0.04 14.03 5.15
N ALA A 55 -1.18 13.86 5.65
CA ALA A 55 -1.97 12.66 5.40
C ALA A 55 -2.19 12.43 3.91
N ALA A 56 -2.48 13.48 3.14
CA ALA A 56 -2.70 13.39 1.70
C ALA A 56 -1.42 12.99 0.93
N VAL A 57 -0.26 13.50 1.33
CA VAL A 57 1.05 13.10 0.78
C VAL A 57 1.34 11.62 1.07
N ILE A 58 1.13 11.17 2.31
CA ILE A 58 1.30 9.76 2.69
C ILE A 58 0.33 8.88 1.89
N GLN A 59 -0.91 9.32 1.69
CA GLN A 59 -1.92 8.62 0.91
C GLN A 59 -1.48 8.42 -0.55
N LEU A 60 -1.05 9.50 -1.20
CA LEU A 60 -0.62 9.45 -2.60
C LEU A 60 0.64 8.61 -2.78
N VAL A 61 1.71 8.92 -2.02
CA VAL A 61 3.02 8.27 -2.19
C VAL A 61 2.99 6.85 -1.65
N GLY A 62 2.48 6.66 -0.43
CA GLY A 62 2.36 5.35 0.20
C GLY A 62 1.41 4.44 -0.57
N GLY A 63 0.25 4.97 -1.00
CA GLY A 63 -0.70 4.24 -1.84
C GLY A 63 -0.09 3.83 -3.18
N GLY A 64 0.65 4.74 -3.84
CA GLY A 64 1.37 4.45 -5.08
C GLY A 64 2.44 3.37 -4.93
N LEU A 65 3.28 3.45 -3.89
CA LEU A 65 4.29 2.42 -3.59
C LEU A 65 3.65 1.07 -3.29
N VAL A 66 2.58 1.05 -2.49
CA VAL A 66 1.79 -0.16 -2.20
C VAL A 66 1.19 -0.71 -3.48
N LEU A 67 0.56 0.11 -4.34
CA LEU A 67 -0.04 -0.27 -5.63
C LEU A 67 0.98 -0.87 -6.59
N LEU A 68 2.19 -0.33 -6.66
CA LEU A 68 3.24 -0.83 -7.53
C LEU A 68 3.94 -2.06 -6.93
N GLY A 69 3.76 -2.33 -5.64
CA GLY A 69 4.47 -3.40 -4.96
C GLY A 69 5.94 -3.06 -4.74
N LEU A 70 6.27 -1.77 -4.57
CA LEU A 70 7.63 -1.28 -4.33
C LEU A 70 7.79 -0.96 -2.85
N GLY A 71 8.65 -1.69 -2.14
CA GLY A 71 8.85 -1.49 -0.71
C GLY A 71 7.56 -1.65 0.12
N THR A 72 6.64 -2.52 -0.32
CA THR A 72 5.25 -2.62 0.21
C THR A 72 5.19 -2.66 1.73
N ARG A 73 6.08 -3.41 2.38
CA ARG A 73 6.05 -3.54 3.85
C ARG A 73 6.30 -2.21 4.55
N VAL A 74 7.28 -1.43 4.09
CA VAL A 74 7.62 -0.13 4.69
C VAL A 74 6.55 0.90 4.37
N ALA A 75 6.13 0.99 3.10
CA ALA A 75 5.08 1.92 2.68
C ALA A 75 3.75 1.65 3.41
N ALA A 76 3.37 0.37 3.54
CA ALA A 76 2.16 -0.02 4.25
C ALA A 76 2.25 0.23 5.76
N PHE A 77 3.43 0.07 6.38
CA PHE A 77 3.59 0.39 7.81
C PHE A 77 3.36 1.88 8.08
N VAL A 78 3.95 2.76 7.27
CA VAL A 78 3.75 4.21 7.38
C VAL A 78 2.29 4.59 7.09
N ALA A 79 1.70 4.05 6.03
CA ALA A 79 0.29 4.28 5.70
C ALA A 79 -0.64 3.80 6.82
N SER A 80 -0.39 2.63 7.40
CA SER A 80 -1.13 2.10 8.55
C SER A 80 -1.05 3.04 9.75
N GLY A 81 0.15 3.48 10.12
CA GLY A 81 0.35 4.43 11.22
C GLY A 81 -0.37 5.77 10.99
N SER A 82 -0.36 6.29 9.76
CA SER A 82 -1.08 7.54 9.44
C SER A 82 -2.59 7.42 9.62
N MET A 83 -3.16 6.24 9.31
CA MET A 83 -4.58 5.98 9.47
C MET A 83 -4.97 5.64 10.92
N ALA A 84 -4.05 5.03 11.69
CA ALA A 84 -4.20 4.91 13.13
C ALA A 84 -4.26 6.30 13.79
N TYR A 85 -3.35 7.21 13.42
CA TYR A 85 -3.38 8.59 13.88
C TYR A 85 -4.70 9.27 13.49
N ALA A 86 -5.13 9.16 12.22
CA ALA A 86 -6.39 9.72 11.77
C ALA A 86 -7.57 9.21 12.61
N TYR A 87 -7.64 7.90 12.90
CA TYR A 87 -8.72 7.37 13.73
C TYR A 87 -8.68 7.92 15.17
N PHE A 88 -7.55 7.80 15.88
CA PHE A 88 -7.49 8.15 17.30
C PHE A 88 -7.50 9.66 17.56
N ASP A 89 -6.89 10.47 16.69
CA ASP A 89 -6.74 11.91 16.91
C ASP A 89 -7.84 12.74 16.24
N VAL A 90 -8.35 12.29 15.07
CA VAL A 90 -9.36 13.05 14.30
C VAL A 90 -10.78 12.51 14.53
N HIS A 91 -10.98 11.19 14.50
CA HIS A 91 -12.33 10.62 14.52
C HIS A 91 -12.82 10.22 15.93
N GLN A 92 -11.98 9.56 16.72
CA GLN A 92 -12.35 9.01 18.03
C GLN A 92 -12.80 10.06 19.08
N PRO A 93 -12.37 11.34 19.02
CA PRO A 93 -12.94 12.39 19.88
C PRO A 93 -14.44 12.64 19.65
N SER A 94 -14.95 12.39 18.43
CA SER A 94 -16.36 12.62 18.09
C SER A 94 -17.29 11.51 18.61
N ALA A 95 -16.84 10.25 18.55
CA ALA A 95 -17.50 9.09 19.17
C ALA A 95 -16.54 7.91 19.20
N LEU A 96 -16.81 6.90 20.06
CA LEU A 96 -15.97 5.69 20.11
C LEU A 96 -16.11 4.84 18.84
N TRP A 97 -17.34 4.60 18.36
CA TRP A 97 -17.55 3.67 17.26
C TRP A 97 -17.27 4.32 15.89
N PRO A 98 -16.49 3.68 14.99
CA PRO A 98 -16.20 4.22 13.66
C PRO A 98 -17.46 4.61 12.86
N LEU A 99 -18.52 3.82 13.00
CA LEU A 99 -19.82 4.05 12.37
C LEU A 99 -20.48 5.38 12.80
N GLN A 100 -20.14 5.88 14.00
CA GLN A 100 -20.72 7.09 14.57
C GLN A 100 -19.85 8.33 14.37
N ASN A 101 -18.57 8.16 14.02
CA ASN A 101 -17.60 9.25 13.93
C ASN A 101 -16.98 9.47 12.54
N GLY A 102 -17.45 8.72 11.53
CA GLY A 102 -16.93 8.78 10.15
C GLY A 102 -15.54 8.15 9.97
N GLY A 103 -14.98 7.52 11.01
CA GLY A 103 -13.63 6.96 11.03
C GLY A 103 -13.53 5.53 10.50
N GLU A 104 -14.60 5.00 9.89
CA GLU A 104 -14.62 3.64 9.35
C GLU A 104 -13.54 3.43 8.28
N ALA A 105 -13.38 4.38 7.36
CA ALA A 105 -12.33 4.31 6.34
C ALA A 105 -10.92 4.33 6.97
N SER A 106 -10.69 5.19 7.95
CA SER A 106 -9.42 5.25 8.70
C SER A 106 -9.10 3.91 9.37
N ALA A 107 -10.08 3.30 10.05
CA ALA A 107 -9.90 1.98 10.65
C ALA A 107 -9.62 0.90 9.61
N LEU A 108 -10.39 0.85 8.52
CA LEU A 108 -10.24 -0.16 7.46
C LEU A 108 -8.89 -0.04 6.74
N PHE A 109 -8.47 1.16 6.36
CA PHE A 109 -7.15 1.37 5.74
C PHE A 109 -6.02 1.08 6.71
N CYS A 110 -6.16 1.44 8.01
CA CYS A 110 -5.17 1.10 9.04
C CYS A 110 -4.89 -0.40 9.08
N TRP A 111 -5.94 -1.22 9.28
CA TRP A 111 -5.81 -2.67 9.40
C TRP A 111 -5.45 -3.36 8.09
N THR A 112 -5.98 -2.86 6.97
CA THR A 112 -5.64 -3.37 5.65
C THR A 112 -4.16 -3.16 5.32
N MET A 113 -3.63 -1.96 5.57
CA MET A 113 -2.21 -1.68 5.35
C MET A 113 -1.36 -2.48 6.34
N LEU A 114 -1.78 -2.63 7.60
CA LEU A 114 -1.10 -3.51 8.56
C LEU A 114 -1.01 -4.95 8.06
N LEU A 115 -2.08 -5.50 7.49
CA LEU A 115 -2.08 -6.83 6.87
C LEU A 115 -1.04 -6.92 5.73
N LEU A 116 -0.89 -5.87 4.92
CA LEU A 116 0.11 -5.80 3.85
C LEU A 116 1.55 -5.69 4.37
N VAL A 117 1.77 -5.19 5.60
CA VAL A 117 3.09 -5.27 6.26
C VAL A 117 3.53 -6.73 6.43
N PHE A 118 2.61 -7.62 6.81
CA PHE A 118 2.92 -9.03 7.06
C PHE A 118 2.89 -9.89 5.80
N THR A 119 1.92 -9.66 4.92
CA THR A 119 1.73 -10.45 3.68
C THR A 119 2.66 -10.01 2.54
N GLY A 120 3.15 -8.77 2.54
CA GLY A 120 4.09 -8.24 1.56
C GLY A 120 3.45 -7.98 0.18
N SER A 121 4.28 -7.99 -0.87
CA SER A 121 3.89 -7.54 -2.22
C SER A 121 3.04 -8.55 -3.02
N GLY A 122 2.89 -9.80 -2.56
CA GLY A 122 2.16 -10.86 -3.26
C GLY A 122 2.77 -11.22 -4.63
N ALA A 123 2.07 -12.02 -5.44
CA ALA A 123 2.60 -12.55 -6.71
C ALA A 123 3.02 -11.48 -7.74
N LEU A 124 2.36 -10.31 -7.66
CA LEU A 124 2.37 -9.24 -8.67
C LEU A 124 3.21 -8.02 -8.25
N GLY A 125 4.12 -8.15 -7.29
CA GLY A 125 5.00 -7.06 -6.85
C GLY A 125 6.15 -6.76 -7.83
N LEU A 126 6.39 -5.47 -8.13
CA LEU A 126 7.53 -5.05 -8.95
C LEU A 126 8.88 -5.17 -8.24
N ASP A 127 8.90 -5.20 -6.90
CA ASP A 127 10.08 -5.51 -6.08
C ASP A 127 10.80 -6.81 -6.51
N ARG A 128 10.05 -7.80 -7.00
CA ARG A 128 10.58 -9.07 -7.52
C ARG A 128 11.43 -8.92 -8.78
N LEU A 129 11.22 -7.86 -9.57
CA LEU A 129 12.03 -7.62 -10.78
C LEU A 129 13.46 -7.24 -10.42
N PHE A 130 13.68 -6.63 -9.26
CA PHE A 130 15.01 -6.28 -8.77
C PHE A 130 15.71 -7.51 -8.17
N SER A 131 14.99 -8.33 -7.40
CA SER A 131 15.57 -9.52 -6.76
C SER A 131 15.92 -10.67 -7.73
N ARG A 132 15.26 -10.74 -8.91
CA ARG A 132 15.61 -11.70 -9.97
C ARG A 132 16.86 -11.34 -10.76
N ARG A 133 17.29 -10.08 -10.75
CA ARG A 133 18.47 -9.62 -11.50
C ARG A 133 19.78 -10.11 -10.87
N ASP A 134 19.79 -10.32 -9.55
CA ASP A 134 20.97 -10.83 -8.84
C ASP A 134 21.19 -12.34 -9.02
N ALA A 135 20.20 -13.06 -9.57
CA ALA A 135 20.17 -14.53 -9.60
C ALA A 135 20.48 -15.18 -10.96
N ARG A 136 21.19 -14.51 -11.89
CA ARG A 136 21.61 -15.18 -13.15
C ARG A 136 22.96 -14.67 -13.68
N PRO A 137 23.95 -15.55 -13.98
CA PRO A 137 24.31 -16.81 -13.30
C PRO A 137 25.83 -17.02 -13.15
N ALA A 138 26.27 -17.50 -11.98
CA ALA A 138 27.60 -18.12 -11.81
C ALA A 138 27.69 -19.54 -12.43
N GLU A 139 26.62 -20.04 -13.07
CA GLU A 139 26.59 -21.37 -13.70
C GLU A 139 27.31 -21.44 -15.06
N THR A 140 27.64 -20.31 -15.71
CA THR A 140 28.34 -20.33 -17.01
C THR A 140 29.84 -20.65 -16.89
N SER A 141 30.47 -20.44 -15.73
CA SER A 141 31.89 -20.76 -15.51
C SER A 141 32.13 -22.23 -15.18
N ALA A 142 31.26 -22.87 -14.39
CA ALA A 142 31.44 -24.27 -13.98
C ALA A 142 31.29 -25.26 -15.13
N GLN A 143 30.39 -24.99 -16.09
CA GLN A 143 30.18 -25.87 -17.24
C GLN A 143 31.26 -25.72 -18.34
N ARG A 144 32.08 -24.66 -18.31
CA ARG A 144 33.24 -24.51 -19.22
C ARG A 144 34.46 -25.29 -18.76
N GLU A 145 34.63 -25.54 -17.46
CA GLU A 145 35.73 -26.36 -16.94
C GLU A 145 35.50 -27.85 -17.15
N THR A 146 34.27 -28.35 -17.03
CA THR A 146 33.99 -29.80 -17.17
C THR A 146 34.05 -30.30 -18.62
N VAL A 147 33.99 -29.42 -19.61
CA VAL A 147 34.09 -29.80 -21.04
C VAL A 147 35.53 -29.71 -21.57
N ALA A 148 36.43 -29.10 -20.79
CA ALA A 148 37.84 -28.92 -21.15
C ALA A 148 38.81 -29.90 -20.45
N ALA A 149 38.29 -30.86 -19.68
CA ALA A 149 39.02 -31.92 -18.98
C ALA A 149 38.68 -33.30 -19.57
#